data_AF-A0A0C9VIS2-F1
#
_entry.id   AF-A0A0C9VIS2-F1
#
_cell.length_a   1.000
_cell.length_b   1.000
_cell.length_c   1.000
_cell.angle_alpha   90.00
_cell.angle_beta   90.00
_cell.angle_gamma   90.00
#
_symmetry.space_group_name_H-M   'P 1'
#
loop_
_entity.id
_entity.type
_entity.pdbx_description
1 polymer ?
#
loop_
_entity_poly.entity_id
_entity_poly.type
_entity_poly.pdbx_seq_one_letter_code
_entity_poly.pdbx_strand_id
1 'polypeptide(L)'
;MSLSSRPASPLPADHVEKLNEYIQALYVDREPIASELEVLSSIYGETAIRLWGQNGSGTIRYEVDTNLTQFEDVPLQILVSLSPAYPATAPPQLQLLSRYIGAFSVDQELFGEVLKTFISSKSGIEFVPDSVAVFDGIQSVIERCSTWYSEKLSEEKAGELLREEERSLRHANEDEHTKVSLPPAIDERIPIQSSMPEGIEIIEAEPIIDRKSAFVGRACRITHPSQVGPILSYLLSDKRIARAAHPIINAWRCSVDGVMHQDNDDDGETAAGGRMAHLLQIMELDHVLVIVTRYFGGILLGADRFKHINQAARAALERGRFLDAEDKPKSSTKQNTRRRN
;
A
#
# COMPACT_ATOMS: atom_id res chain seq x y z
N MET A 1 -0.18 -29.84 -26.07
CA MET A 1 -0.37 -28.62 -26.89
C MET A 1 0.47 -27.53 -26.24
N SER A 2 1.43 -26.99 -26.97
CA SER A 2 2.54 -26.20 -26.43
C SER A 2 2.08 -24.88 -25.82
N LEU A 3 2.60 -24.61 -24.63
CA LEU A 3 2.56 -23.33 -23.92
C LEU A 3 3.11 -22.22 -24.84
N SER A 4 2.27 -21.24 -25.14
CA SER A 4 2.68 -19.95 -25.68
C SER A 4 2.26 -18.88 -24.68
N SER A 5 2.97 -18.80 -23.55
CA SER A 5 3.14 -17.51 -22.89
C SER A 5 3.90 -16.63 -23.88
N ARG A 6 3.27 -15.54 -24.35
CA ARG A 6 3.99 -14.53 -25.11
C ARG A 6 5.13 -14.05 -24.20
N PRO A 7 6.40 -14.16 -24.60
CA PRO A 7 7.45 -13.47 -23.88
C PRO A 7 7.13 -11.98 -23.92
N ALA A 8 7.34 -11.27 -22.82
CA ALA A 8 7.38 -9.82 -22.82
C ALA A 8 8.37 -9.40 -23.92
N SER A 9 7.86 -8.86 -25.02
CA SER A 9 8.71 -8.30 -26.07
C SER A 9 9.64 -7.27 -25.42
N PRO A 10 10.94 -7.24 -25.75
CA PRO A 10 11.84 -6.24 -25.20
C PRO A 10 11.25 -4.86 -25.50
N LEU A 11 11.04 -4.09 -24.42
CA LEU A 11 10.36 -2.80 -24.47
C LEU A 11 11.12 -1.87 -25.44
N PRO A 12 10.46 -1.31 -26.47
CA PRO A 12 11.10 -0.29 -27.29
C PRO A 12 11.35 0.94 -26.41
N ALA A 13 12.57 1.49 -26.50
CA ALA A 13 13.02 2.68 -25.77
C ALA A 13 12.15 3.93 -26.00
N ASP A 14 11.27 3.88 -26.99
CA ASP A 14 10.45 4.98 -27.54
C ASP A 14 9.07 5.11 -26.86
N HIS A 15 8.68 4.22 -25.93
CA HIS A 15 7.34 4.32 -25.32
C HIS A 15 7.21 5.44 -24.27
N VAL A 16 8.28 5.72 -23.51
CA VAL A 16 8.31 6.80 -22.52
C VAL A 16 8.24 8.16 -23.23
N GLU A 17 9.00 8.32 -24.32
CA GLU A 17 8.97 9.52 -25.16
C GLU A 17 7.56 9.73 -25.74
N LYS A 18 6.93 8.69 -26.29
CA LYS A 18 5.54 8.76 -26.78
C LYS A 18 4.53 9.10 -25.70
N LEU A 19 4.70 8.57 -24.48
CA LEU A 19 3.82 8.91 -23.36
C LEU A 19 3.99 10.39 -23.00
N ASN A 20 5.22 10.89 -22.91
CA ASN A 20 5.49 12.29 -22.62
C ASN A 20 4.94 13.22 -23.70
N GLU A 21 5.16 12.92 -24.99
CA GLU A 21 4.56 13.67 -26.10
C GLU A 21 3.03 13.70 -26.02
N TYR A 22 2.43 12.56 -25.65
CA TYR A 22 0.99 12.45 -25.51
C TYR A 22 0.44 13.26 -24.32
N ILE A 23 1.12 13.22 -23.17
CA ILE A 23 0.80 14.06 -22.00
C ILE A 23 0.88 15.54 -22.38
N GLN A 24 1.93 15.96 -23.10
CA GLN A 24 2.06 17.34 -23.59
C GLN A 24 0.92 17.74 -24.54
N ALA A 25 0.47 16.83 -25.41
CA ALA A 25 -0.69 17.08 -26.27
C ALA A 25 -2.00 17.21 -25.46
N LEU A 26 -2.14 16.48 -24.35
CA LEU A 26 -3.32 16.55 -23.49
C LEU A 26 -3.44 17.88 -22.73
N TYR A 27 -2.36 18.61 -22.47
CA TYR A 27 -2.43 19.92 -21.80
C TYR A 27 -3.26 20.96 -22.56
N VAL A 28 -3.45 20.79 -23.87
CA VAL A 28 -4.21 21.74 -24.71
C VAL A 28 -5.70 21.71 -24.37
N ASP A 29 -6.28 20.52 -24.24
CA ASP A 29 -7.74 20.35 -24.14
C ASP A 29 -8.19 19.53 -22.91
N ARG A 30 -7.24 18.88 -22.21
CA ARG A 30 -7.48 17.91 -21.13
C ARG A 30 -6.43 18.01 -20.02
N GLU A 31 -6.12 19.23 -19.60
CA GLU A 31 -5.15 19.54 -18.53
C GLU A 31 -5.31 18.67 -17.25
N PRO A 32 -6.51 18.42 -16.71
CA PRO A 32 -6.65 17.59 -15.51
C PRO A 32 -6.14 16.15 -15.71
N ILE A 33 -6.36 15.58 -16.90
CA ILE A 33 -5.93 14.21 -17.22
C ILE A 33 -4.42 14.17 -17.47
N ALA A 34 -3.86 15.21 -18.11
CA ALA A 34 -2.41 15.33 -18.31
C ALA A 34 -1.68 15.35 -16.95
N SER A 35 -2.14 16.20 -16.04
CA SER A 35 -1.61 16.30 -14.67
C SER A 35 -1.75 14.98 -13.90
N GLU A 36 -2.90 14.30 -14.00
CA GLU A 36 -3.09 12.98 -13.36
C GLU A 36 -2.11 11.93 -13.91
N LEU A 37 -1.88 11.89 -15.22
CA LEU A 37 -0.93 10.96 -15.83
C LEU A 37 0.52 11.21 -15.40
N GLU A 38 0.96 12.47 -15.30
CA GLU A 38 2.30 12.81 -14.78
C GLU A 38 2.48 12.36 -13.33
N VAL A 39 1.44 12.54 -12.51
CA VAL A 39 1.45 12.07 -11.12
C VAL A 39 1.54 10.55 -11.09
N LEU A 40 0.75 9.84 -11.91
CA LEU A 40 0.81 8.38 -12.00
C LEU A 40 2.17 7.88 -12.46
N SER A 41 2.82 8.52 -13.44
CA SER A 41 4.17 8.13 -13.89
C SER A 41 5.21 8.36 -12.80
N SER A 42 5.08 9.44 -12.02
CA SER A 42 5.96 9.68 -10.87
C SER A 42 5.77 8.65 -9.74
N ILE A 43 4.57 8.08 -9.60
CA ILE A 43 4.26 7.12 -8.53
C ILE A 43 4.71 5.71 -8.91
N TYR A 44 4.30 5.22 -10.08
CA TYR A 44 4.54 3.83 -10.49
C TYR A 44 5.84 3.66 -11.29
N GLY A 45 6.46 4.76 -11.71
CA GLY A 45 7.68 4.79 -12.52
C GLY A 45 7.40 5.11 -13.99
N GLU A 46 8.37 5.73 -14.64
CA GLU A 46 8.24 6.25 -16.02
C GLU A 46 7.94 5.15 -17.06
N THR A 47 8.33 3.91 -16.78
CA THR A 47 8.11 2.75 -17.65
C THR A 47 6.85 1.95 -17.31
N ALA A 48 6.13 2.31 -16.24
CA ALA A 48 4.98 1.55 -15.75
C ALA A 48 3.71 1.81 -16.57
N ILE A 49 3.62 2.95 -17.24
CA ILE A 49 2.43 3.35 -18.00
C ILE A 49 2.66 3.14 -19.49
N ARG A 50 1.76 2.40 -20.15
CA ARG A 50 1.83 2.16 -21.60
C ARG A 50 0.54 2.54 -22.28
N LEU A 51 0.61 3.41 -23.29
CA LEU A 51 -0.55 3.78 -24.09
C LEU A 51 -1.10 2.55 -24.81
N TRP A 52 -2.39 2.26 -24.60
CA TRP A 52 -3.12 1.22 -25.31
C TRP A 52 -3.69 1.86 -26.58
N GLY A 53 -3.40 1.26 -27.74
CA GLY A 53 -3.57 1.87 -29.07
C GLY A 53 -4.80 2.77 -29.25
N GLN A 54 -4.62 3.87 -29.98
CA GLN A 54 -5.67 4.86 -30.20
C GLN A 54 -6.80 4.28 -31.06
N ASN A 55 -7.99 4.18 -30.48
CA ASN A 55 -9.23 4.03 -31.23
C ASN A 55 -9.83 5.42 -31.44
N GLY A 56 -10.35 5.71 -32.64
CA GLY A 56 -10.94 7.01 -33.02
C GLY A 56 -12.20 7.44 -32.25
N SER A 57 -12.49 6.84 -31.09
CA SER A 57 -13.62 7.14 -30.21
C SER A 57 -13.35 8.25 -29.20
N GLY A 58 -12.14 8.82 -29.16
CA GLY A 58 -11.74 9.84 -28.16
C GLY A 58 -11.60 9.28 -26.73
N THR A 59 -11.68 7.96 -26.57
CA THR A 59 -11.43 7.25 -25.32
C THR A 59 -9.92 7.08 -25.14
N ILE A 60 -9.39 7.55 -24.03
CA ILE A 60 -7.98 7.37 -23.70
C ILE A 60 -7.85 6.02 -23.01
N ARG A 61 -6.91 5.18 -23.44
CA ARG A 61 -6.64 3.90 -22.81
C ARG A 61 -5.15 3.73 -22.59
N TYR A 62 -4.80 3.21 -21.43
CA TYR A 62 -3.42 2.88 -21.09
C TYR A 62 -3.37 1.74 -20.08
N GLU A 63 -2.32 0.95 -20.15
CA GLU A 63 -1.96 -0.05 -19.17
C GLU A 63 -1.14 0.60 -18.07
N VAL A 64 -1.32 0.10 -16.85
CA VAL A 64 -0.47 0.38 -15.71
C VAL A 64 0.07 -0.96 -15.21
N ASP A 65 1.38 -1.14 -15.34
CA ASP A 65 2.13 -2.21 -14.70
C ASP A 65 2.42 -1.81 -13.27
N THR A 66 1.98 -2.63 -12.32
CA THR A 66 2.23 -2.46 -10.89
C THR A 66 2.48 -3.83 -10.27
N ASN A 67 2.68 -3.90 -8.96
CA ASN A 67 2.95 -5.12 -8.22
C ASN A 67 2.14 -5.16 -6.92
N LEU A 68 1.82 -6.36 -6.46
CA LEU A 68 1.33 -6.58 -5.10
C LEU A 68 2.54 -6.57 -4.18
N THR A 69 2.96 -5.36 -3.82
CA THR A 69 4.19 -5.14 -3.06
C THR A 69 4.17 -5.76 -1.65
N GLN A 70 3.01 -6.21 -1.16
CA GLN A 70 2.88 -6.99 0.07
C GLN A 70 3.38 -8.43 -0.06
N PHE A 71 3.52 -8.95 -1.29
CA PHE A 71 3.88 -10.34 -1.57
C PHE A 71 4.93 -10.40 -2.70
N GLU A 72 6.21 -10.56 -2.35
CA GLU A 72 7.35 -10.86 -3.26
C GLU A 72 7.27 -10.24 -4.69
N ASP A 73 6.86 -8.97 -4.81
CA ASP A 73 6.70 -8.26 -6.08
C ASP A 73 5.85 -8.99 -7.13
N VAL A 74 4.72 -9.58 -6.74
CA VAL A 74 3.80 -10.25 -7.69
C VAL A 74 3.25 -9.23 -8.70
N PRO A 75 3.51 -9.38 -10.02
CA PRO A 75 3.14 -8.38 -11.01
C PRO A 75 1.64 -8.34 -11.28
N LEU A 76 1.12 -7.13 -11.49
CA LEU A 76 -0.28 -6.82 -11.75
C LEU A 76 -0.38 -5.85 -12.93
N GLN A 77 -1.23 -6.17 -13.91
CA GLN A 77 -1.47 -5.30 -15.06
C GLN A 77 -2.91 -4.83 -15.05
N ILE A 78 -3.12 -3.51 -15.05
CA ILE A 78 -4.43 -2.88 -15.02
C ILE A 78 -4.61 -2.05 -16.28
N LEU A 79 -5.71 -2.26 -17.00
CA LEU A 79 -6.13 -1.40 -18.10
C LEU A 79 -7.01 -0.28 -17.55
N VAL A 80 -6.61 0.96 -17.79
CA VAL A 80 -7.40 2.16 -17.52
C VAL A 80 -8.05 2.64 -18.81
N SER A 81 -9.34 2.92 -18.76
CA SER A 81 -10.11 3.48 -19.86
C SER A 81 -10.83 4.75 -19.42
N LEU A 82 -10.49 5.88 -20.03
CA LEU A 82 -11.08 7.20 -19.77
C LEU A 82 -11.98 7.58 -20.93
N SER A 83 -13.29 7.70 -20.65
CA SER A 83 -14.25 8.17 -21.64
C SER A 83 -14.03 9.67 -21.94
N PRO A 84 -14.55 10.20 -23.06
CA PRO A 84 -14.49 11.64 -23.33
C PRO A 84 -15.16 12.53 -22.27
N ALA A 85 -16.02 11.96 -21.43
CA ALA A 85 -16.74 12.66 -20.37
C ALA A 85 -16.00 12.65 -19.03
N TYR A 86 -14.85 11.98 -18.91
CA TYR A 86 -13.99 12.02 -17.73
C TYR A 86 -13.12 13.30 -17.75
N PRO A 87 -12.88 13.97 -16.61
CA PRO A 87 -13.42 13.71 -15.26
C PRO A 87 -14.75 14.41 -14.95
N ALA A 88 -15.40 15.04 -15.94
CA ALA A 88 -16.57 15.87 -15.69
C ALA A 88 -17.78 15.08 -15.16
N THR A 89 -18.22 14.04 -15.87
CA THR A 89 -19.50 13.36 -15.57
C THR A 89 -19.44 11.83 -15.58
N ALA A 90 -18.33 11.24 -16.04
CA ALA A 90 -18.18 9.79 -16.08
C ALA A 90 -16.89 9.37 -15.37
N PRO A 91 -16.90 8.34 -14.51
CA PRO A 91 -15.71 7.82 -13.84
C PRO A 91 -14.76 7.07 -14.80
N PRO A 92 -13.52 6.79 -14.39
CA PRO A 92 -12.62 5.93 -15.15
C PRO A 92 -13.09 4.47 -15.04
N GLN A 93 -12.86 3.68 -16.09
CA GLN A 93 -13.11 2.24 -16.07
C GLN A 93 -11.79 1.51 -15.90
N LEU A 94 -11.75 0.59 -14.93
CA LEU A 94 -10.59 -0.24 -14.64
C LEU A 94 -10.89 -1.69 -15.00
N GLN A 95 -9.88 -2.37 -15.52
CA GLN A 95 -9.98 -3.78 -15.85
C GLN A 95 -8.65 -4.47 -15.52
N LEU A 96 -8.74 -5.62 -14.86
CA LEU A 96 -7.57 -6.44 -14.60
C LEU A 96 -7.18 -7.21 -15.88
N LEU A 97 -5.95 -7.03 -16.35
CA LEU A 97 -5.38 -7.76 -17.49
C LEU A 97 -4.63 -9.02 -17.06
N SER A 98 -4.07 -9.02 -15.85
CA SER A 98 -3.44 -10.21 -15.26
C SER A 98 -4.42 -11.36 -15.17
N ARG A 99 -4.16 -12.45 -15.91
CA ARG A 99 -4.93 -13.70 -15.80
C ARG A 99 -4.58 -14.52 -14.56
N TYR A 100 -3.39 -14.27 -14.03
CA TYR A 100 -2.86 -14.90 -12.85
C TYR A 100 -2.27 -13.82 -11.95
N ILE A 101 -2.44 -13.99 -10.65
CA ILE A 101 -1.76 -13.22 -9.62
C ILE A 101 -0.96 -14.26 -8.83
N GLY A 102 0.37 -14.18 -8.94
CA GLY A 102 1.28 -15.20 -8.41
C GLY A 102 0.97 -16.57 -9.00
N ALA A 103 0.75 -17.57 -8.14
CA ALA A 103 0.41 -18.93 -8.55
C ALA A 103 -1.08 -19.15 -8.86
N PHE A 104 -1.97 -18.20 -8.56
CA PHE A 104 -3.42 -18.39 -8.64
C PHE A 104 -4.03 -17.72 -9.88
N SER A 105 -4.99 -18.40 -10.51
CA SER A 105 -5.77 -17.83 -11.62
C SER A 105 -6.84 -16.88 -11.09
N VAL A 106 -6.94 -15.70 -11.68
CA VAL A 106 -8.00 -14.73 -11.37
C VAL A 106 -9.37 -15.32 -11.72
N ASP A 107 -10.28 -15.31 -10.75
CA ASP A 107 -11.65 -15.77 -10.94
C ASP A 107 -12.58 -14.66 -11.51
N GLN A 108 -13.79 -15.05 -11.90
CA GLN A 108 -14.77 -14.12 -12.46
C GLN A 108 -15.28 -13.10 -11.43
N GLU A 109 -15.20 -13.43 -10.14
CA GLU A 109 -15.66 -12.59 -9.05
C GLU A 109 -14.72 -11.40 -8.89
N LEU A 110 -13.43 -11.64 -8.67
CA LEU A 110 -12.40 -10.60 -8.60
C LEU A 110 -12.38 -9.73 -9.86
N PHE A 111 -12.44 -10.35 -11.05
CA PHE A 111 -12.51 -9.61 -12.31
C PHE A 111 -13.75 -8.69 -12.37
N GLY A 112 -14.91 -9.21 -11.96
CA GLY A 112 -16.16 -8.46 -11.93
C GLY A 112 -16.17 -7.33 -10.91
N GLU A 113 -15.50 -7.51 -9.77
CA GLU A 113 -15.35 -6.46 -8.75
C GLU A 113 -14.45 -5.33 -9.21
N VAL A 114 -13.31 -5.65 -9.83
CA VAL A 114 -12.40 -4.66 -10.42
C VAL A 114 -13.10 -3.84 -11.51
N LEU A 115 -13.92 -4.47 -12.34
CA LEU A 115 -14.68 -3.76 -13.37
C LEU A 115 -15.73 -2.79 -12.77
N LYS A 116 -16.21 -3.09 -11.56
CA LYS A 116 -17.25 -2.32 -10.86
C LYS A 116 -16.68 -1.33 -9.84
N THR A 117 -15.37 -1.06 -9.87
CA THR A 117 -14.70 -0.16 -8.90
C THR A 117 -15.41 1.19 -8.72
N PHE A 118 -15.98 1.79 -9.76
CA PHE A 118 -16.72 3.06 -9.66
C PHE A 118 -18.24 2.94 -9.89
N ILE A 119 -18.77 1.72 -9.93
CA ILE A 119 -20.18 1.44 -10.26
C ILE A 119 -20.90 0.73 -9.11
N SER A 120 -20.17 -0.06 -8.31
CA SER A 120 -20.74 -0.83 -7.21
C SER A 120 -21.13 0.07 -6.03
N SER A 121 -22.38 -0.03 -5.56
CA SER A 121 -22.84 0.68 -4.35
C SER A 121 -22.40 0.04 -3.03
N LYS A 122 -21.85 -1.17 -3.05
CA LYS A 122 -21.42 -1.92 -1.85
C LYS A 122 -19.92 -1.95 -1.64
N SER A 123 -19.15 -1.92 -2.72
CA SER A 123 -17.69 -2.08 -2.72
C SER A 123 -16.99 -1.10 -3.66
N GLY A 124 -17.72 -0.13 -4.22
CA GLY A 124 -17.15 0.84 -5.15
C GLY A 124 -16.67 2.10 -4.45
N ILE A 125 -15.78 2.83 -5.12
CA ILE A 125 -15.32 4.15 -4.75
C ILE A 125 -16.34 5.17 -5.24
N GLU A 126 -16.66 6.15 -4.39
CA GLU A 126 -17.49 7.28 -4.80
C GLU A 126 -16.73 8.18 -5.78
N PHE A 127 -17.30 8.37 -6.97
CA PHE A 127 -16.76 9.27 -7.97
C PHE A 127 -17.32 10.68 -7.77
N VAL A 128 -16.45 11.66 -7.63
CA VAL A 128 -16.81 13.08 -7.55
C VAL A 128 -16.66 13.72 -8.93
N PRO A 129 -17.75 14.26 -9.52
CA PRO A 129 -17.69 15.03 -10.76
C PRO A 129 -16.63 16.13 -10.73
N ASP A 130 -15.99 16.35 -11.88
CA ASP A 130 -14.90 17.30 -12.10
C ASP A 130 -13.60 16.99 -11.32
N SER A 131 -13.53 15.83 -10.63
CA SER A 131 -12.32 15.35 -9.95
C SER A 131 -11.69 14.17 -10.68
N VAL A 132 -10.36 14.21 -10.76
CA VAL A 132 -9.56 13.05 -11.15
C VAL A 132 -9.56 11.98 -10.05
N ALA A 133 -9.40 10.71 -10.41
CA ALA A 133 -9.76 9.56 -9.55
C ALA A 133 -9.10 8.23 -9.98
N VAL A 134 -8.28 8.20 -11.03
CA VAL A 134 -7.63 6.97 -11.52
C VAL A 134 -6.73 6.38 -10.45
N PHE A 135 -5.96 7.22 -9.75
CA PHE A 135 -5.06 6.74 -8.70
C PHE A 135 -5.83 5.98 -7.61
N ASP A 136 -6.92 6.56 -7.09
CA ASP A 136 -7.74 5.94 -6.05
C ASP A 136 -8.35 4.62 -6.54
N GLY A 137 -8.78 4.61 -7.80
CA GLY A 137 -9.22 3.41 -8.49
C GLY A 137 -8.16 2.32 -8.55
N ILE A 138 -6.93 2.64 -8.98
CA ILE A 138 -5.82 1.67 -9.06
C ILE A 138 -5.48 1.13 -7.67
N GLN A 139 -5.44 1.97 -6.64
CA GLN A 139 -5.16 1.54 -5.27
C GLN A 139 -6.22 0.58 -4.74
N SER A 140 -7.50 0.87 -4.96
CA SER A 140 -8.57 -0.06 -4.56
C SER A 140 -8.47 -1.40 -5.29
N VAL A 141 -8.01 -1.41 -6.55
CA VAL A 141 -7.75 -2.66 -7.27
C VAL A 141 -6.57 -3.42 -6.67
N ILE A 142 -5.47 -2.75 -6.34
CA ILE A 142 -4.29 -3.35 -5.69
C ILE A 142 -4.69 -3.96 -4.34
N GLU A 143 -5.42 -3.23 -3.52
CA GLU A 143 -5.89 -3.69 -2.21
C GLU A 143 -6.76 -4.94 -2.34
N ARG A 144 -7.77 -4.92 -3.22
CA ARG A 144 -8.63 -6.10 -3.47
C ARG A 144 -7.84 -7.30 -3.96
N CYS A 145 -6.92 -7.08 -4.90
CA CYS A 145 -6.05 -8.14 -5.40
C CYS A 145 -5.15 -8.69 -4.29
N SER A 146 -4.68 -7.84 -3.37
CA SER A 146 -3.86 -8.24 -2.23
C SER A 146 -4.65 -9.08 -1.23
N THR A 147 -5.85 -8.64 -0.86
CA THR A 147 -6.75 -9.39 0.03
C THR A 147 -7.11 -10.75 -0.59
N TRP A 148 -7.54 -10.76 -1.85
CA TRP A 148 -7.85 -12.00 -2.57
C TRP A 148 -6.65 -12.96 -2.64
N TYR A 149 -5.45 -12.44 -2.92
CA TYR A 149 -4.24 -13.25 -3.00
C TYR A 149 -3.84 -13.81 -1.63
N SER A 150 -3.99 -13.02 -0.57
CA SER A 150 -3.76 -13.46 0.82
C SER A 150 -4.73 -14.58 1.22
N GLU A 151 -6.01 -14.47 0.86
CA GLU A 151 -7.01 -15.51 1.10
C GLU A 151 -6.63 -16.80 0.37
N LYS A 152 -6.22 -16.72 -0.91
CA LYS A 152 -5.78 -17.90 -1.68
C LYS A 152 -4.54 -18.56 -1.11
N LEU A 153 -3.56 -17.80 -0.64
CA LEU A 153 -2.39 -18.32 0.09
C LEU A 153 -2.80 -19.02 1.39
N SER A 154 -3.80 -18.49 2.10
CA SER A 154 -4.30 -19.12 3.33
C SER A 154 -5.04 -20.43 3.05
N GLU A 155 -5.84 -20.48 1.97
CA GLU A 155 -6.53 -21.69 1.51
C GLU A 155 -5.54 -22.79 1.09
N GLU A 156 -4.47 -22.42 0.38
CA GLU A 156 -3.42 -23.36 -0.02
C GLU A 156 -2.69 -23.94 1.19
N LYS A 157 -2.24 -23.10 2.13
CA LYS A 157 -1.60 -23.54 3.38
C LYS A 157 -2.53 -24.42 4.23
N ALA A 158 -3.80 -24.06 4.35
CA ALA A 158 -4.78 -24.88 5.06
C ALA A 158 -4.98 -26.25 4.36
N GLY A 159 -5.02 -26.26 3.03
CA GLY A 159 -5.10 -27.50 2.26
C GLY A 159 -3.85 -28.38 2.39
N GLU A 160 -2.66 -27.78 2.47
CA GLU A 160 -1.41 -28.51 2.74
C GLU A 160 -1.39 -29.11 4.14
N LEU A 161 -1.77 -28.34 5.16
CA LEU A 161 -1.88 -28.83 6.54
C LEU A 161 -2.88 -29.99 6.66
N LEU A 162 -4.04 -29.91 6.00
CA LEU A 162 -5.01 -31.01 5.98
C LEU A 162 -4.46 -32.25 5.28
N ARG A 163 -3.68 -32.10 4.19
CA ARG A 163 -3.02 -33.22 3.52
C ARG A 163 -1.91 -33.82 4.38
N GLU A 164 -1.18 -33.00 5.13
CA GLU A 164 -0.18 -33.45 6.11
C GLU A 164 -0.82 -34.14 7.30
N GLU A 165 -1.94 -33.64 7.81
CA GLU A 165 -2.75 -34.30 8.83
C GLU A 165 -3.31 -35.62 8.30
N GLU A 166 -3.86 -35.69 7.08
CA GLU A 166 -4.30 -36.97 6.48
C GLU A 166 -3.14 -37.96 6.31
N ARG A 167 -1.96 -37.48 5.91
CA ARG A 167 -0.75 -38.32 5.77
C ARG A 167 -0.23 -38.78 7.13
N SER A 168 -0.38 -37.95 8.17
CA SER A 168 -0.04 -38.24 9.56
C SER A 168 -1.04 -39.18 10.20
N LEU A 169 -2.35 -39.03 9.94
CA LEU A 169 -3.43 -39.92 10.36
C LEU A 169 -3.29 -41.33 9.74
N ARG A 170 -2.80 -41.42 8.50
CA ARG A 170 -2.40 -42.70 7.90
C ARG A 170 -1.20 -43.35 8.59
N HIS A 171 -0.33 -42.57 9.24
CA HIS A 171 0.79 -43.08 10.06
C HIS A 171 0.45 -43.22 11.55
N ALA A 172 -0.64 -42.59 12.03
CA ALA A 172 -1.05 -42.54 13.43
C ALA A 172 -2.16 -43.56 13.77
N ASN A 173 -2.50 -44.47 12.86
CA ASN A 173 -3.37 -45.63 13.16
C ASN A 173 -2.73 -46.67 14.10
N GLU A 174 -1.61 -46.35 14.75
CA GLU A 174 -1.01 -47.20 15.80
C GLU A 174 -1.03 -46.63 17.21
N ASP A 175 -1.42 -45.36 17.50
CA ASP A 175 -1.48 -44.94 18.91
C ASP A 175 -2.57 -43.91 19.24
N GLU A 176 -3.28 -44.20 20.33
CA GLU A 176 -4.56 -43.66 20.77
C GLU A 176 -4.53 -42.23 21.38
N HIS A 177 -5.65 -41.53 21.14
CA HIS A 177 -6.41 -40.66 22.05
C HIS A 177 -5.67 -39.66 22.97
N THR A 178 -5.87 -38.35 22.74
CA THR A 178 -6.26 -37.42 23.83
C THR A 178 -6.98 -36.18 23.27
N LYS A 179 -8.15 -35.86 23.82
CA LYS A 179 -8.94 -34.64 23.56
C LYS A 179 -8.34 -33.44 24.31
N VAL A 180 -8.23 -32.26 23.67
CA VAL A 180 -8.09 -30.98 24.38
C VAL A 180 -8.99 -29.91 23.77
N SER A 181 -9.66 -29.21 24.68
CA SER A 181 -10.69 -28.18 24.56
C SER A 181 -10.14 -26.78 24.22
N LEU A 182 -10.96 -25.99 23.52
CA LEU A 182 -10.75 -24.56 23.20
C LEU A 182 -10.70 -23.68 24.47
N PRO A 183 -9.86 -22.63 24.51
CA PRO A 183 -10.00 -21.54 25.48
C PRO A 183 -10.96 -20.43 24.98
N PRO A 184 -11.61 -19.69 25.90
CA PRO A 184 -12.62 -18.70 25.56
C PRO A 184 -12.02 -17.32 25.24
N ALA A 185 -12.82 -16.52 24.54
CA ALA A 185 -12.59 -15.12 24.23
C ALA A 185 -12.42 -14.27 25.51
N ILE A 186 -11.48 -13.33 25.48
CA ILE A 186 -11.31 -12.31 26.50
C ILE A 186 -11.58 -10.96 25.85
N ASP A 187 -12.70 -10.36 26.27
CA ASP A 187 -13.07 -8.96 26.06
C ASP A 187 -12.67 -8.20 27.33
N GLU A 188 -11.64 -7.36 27.28
CA GLU A 188 -11.36 -6.41 28.36
C GLU A 188 -10.79 -5.10 27.82
N ARG A 189 -11.63 -4.06 27.85
CA ARG A 189 -11.24 -2.65 27.78
C ARG A 189 -10.47 -2.27 29.06
N ILE A 190 -9.16 -2.09 28.94
CA ILE A 190 -8.32 -1.51 30.01
C ILE A 190 -8.10 -0.02 29.72
N PRO A 191 -8.44 0.91 30.63
CA PRO A 191 -8.07 2.32 30.51
C PRO A 191 -6.62 2.49 30.99
N ILE A 192 -5.68 2.55 30.04
CA ILE A 192 -4.25 2.70 30.35
C ILE A 192 -3.91 4.19 30.44
N GLN A 193 -3.44 4.63 31.61
CA GLN A 193 -2.65 5.85 31.74
C GLN A 193 -1.38 5.66 30.91
N SER A 194 -1.34 6.25 29.71
CA SER A 194 -0.29 6.01 28.74
C SER A 194 0.98 6.76 29.12
N SER A 195 1.87 6.09 29.84
CA SER A 195 3.29 6.41 29.82
C SER A 195 3.88 5.92 28.50
N MET A 196 4.82 6.68 27.92
CA MET A 196 5.57 6.26 26.74
C MET A 196 6.26 4.91 27.00
N PRO A 197 6.20 3.92 26.08
CA PRO A 197 6.96 2.68 26.22
C PRO A 197 8.46 2.98 26.36
N GLU A 198 9.15 2.26 27.24
CA GLU A 198 10.58 2.46 27.47
C GLU A 198 11.39 2.29 26.18
N GLY A 199 12.32 3.22 25.92
CA GLY A 199 13.21 3.17 24.76
C GLY A 199 12.61 3.67 23.44
N ILE A 200 11.36 4.15 23.43
CA ILE A 200 10.77 4.79 22.25
C ILE A 200 10.99 6.31 22.30
N GLU A 201 11.62 6.83 21.25
CA GLU A 201 11.75 8.28 21.00
C GLU A 201 10.85 8.66 19.82
N ILE A 202 9.96 9.64 20.03
CA ILE A 202 9.11 10.19 18.99
C ILE A 202 9.75 11.47 18.45
N ILE A 203 10.03 11.46 17.15
CA ILE A 203 10.67 12.55 16.44
C ILE A 203 9.58 13.30 15.68
N GLU A 204 9.33 14.54 16.09
CA GLU A 204 8.32 15.41 15.49
C GLU A 204 8.97 16.40 14.50
N ALA A 205 8.41 16.48 13.29
CA ALA A 205 8.81 17.44 12.26
C ALA A 205 8.12 18.80 12.43
N GLU A 206 8.65 19.81 11.76
CA GLU A 206 8.01 21.12 11.72
C GLU A 206 6.63 21.04 11.05
N PRO A 207 5.59 21.67 11.62
CA PRO A 207 4.24 21.65 11.05
C PRO A 207 4.18 22.31 9.67
N ILE A 208 3.54 21.64 8.71
CA ILE A 208 3.20 22.22 7.41
C ILE A 208 1.84 22.90 7.53
N ILE A 209 1.75 24.17 7.10
CA ILE A 209 0.53 24.97 7.19
C ILE A 209 0.05 25.35 5.79
N ASP A 210 -1.21 25.05 5.48
CA ASP A 210 -1.88 25.47 4.24
C ASP A 210 -3.35 25.79 4.49
N ARG A 211 -3.80 26.98 4.06
CA ARG A 211 -5.16 27.51 4.25
C ARG A 211 -5.70 27.25 5.66
N LYS A 212 -4.89 27.57 6.67
CA LYS A 212 -5.14 27.36 8.12
C LYS A 212 -5.21 25.90 8.60
N SER A 213 -5.16 24.93 7.69
CA SER A 213 -4.98 23.53 8.07
C SER A 213 -3.51 23.32 8.41
N ALA A 214 -3.24 22.41 9.36
CA ALA A 214 -1.89 22.08 9.77
C ALA A 214 -1.67 20.57 9.72
N PHE A 215 -0.47 20.16 9.34
CA PHE A 215 -0.07 18.76 9.22
C PHE A 215 1.22 18.57 10.02
N VAL A 216 1.19 17.66 10.99
CA VAL A 216 2.33 17.40 11.87
C VAL A 216 2.74 15.94 11.72
N GLY A 217 3.92 15.71 11.16
CA GLY A 217 4.50 14.39 10.99
C GLY A 217 5.33 13.99 12.21
N ARG A 218 5.23 12.72 12.60
CA ARG A 218 6.00 12.09 13.66
C ARG A 218 6.53 10.76 13.16
N ALA A 219 7.75 10.41 13.56
CA ALA A 219 8.34 9.12 13.29
C ALA A 219 8.99 8.56 14.56
N CYS A 220 8.92 7.25 14.75
CA CYS A 220 9.63 6.58 15.82
C CYS A 220 10.14 5.21 15.36
N ARG A 221 11.24 4.79 15.98
CA ARG A 221 11.85 3.48 15.76
C ARG A 221 11.00 2.43 16.48
N ILE A 222 10.66 1.35 15.79
CA ILE A 222 9.98 0.19 16.38
C ILE A 222 10.77 -1.07 16.08
N THR A 223 10.70 -2.05 16.97
CA THR A 223 11.36 -3.36 16.84
C THR A 223 10.38 -4.52 16.87
N HIS A 224 9.11 -4.27 17.22
CA HIS A 224 8.08 -5.29 17.24
C HIS A 224 6.68 -4.68 17.04
N PRO A 225 5.75 -5.35 16.32
CA PRO A 225 4.38 -4.88 16.11
C PRO A 225 3.63 -4.47 17.39
N SER A 226 3.91 -5.15 18.51
CA SER A 226 3.27 -4.86 19.81
C SER A 226 3.55 -3.47 20.37
N GLN A 227 4.57 -2.75 19.85
CA GLN A 227 4.88 -1.39 20.26
C GLN A 227 3.94 -0.34 19.65
N VAL A 228 3.31 -0.63 18.51
CA VAL A 228 2.50 0.34 17.76
C VAL A 228 1.30 0.81 18.58
N GLY A 229 0.46 -0.11 19.08
CA GLY A 229 -0.74 0.23 19.85
C GLY A 229 -0.48 1.14 21.07
N PRO A 230 0.51 0.84 21.94
CA PRO A 230 0.90 1.71 23.04
C PRO A 230 1.37 3.11 22.60
N ILE A 231 2.12 3.22 21.50
CA ILE A 231 2.60 4.51 20.96
C ILE A 231 1.41 5.36 20.48
N LEU A 232 0.47 4.76 19.74
CA LEU A 232 -0.75 5.44 19.27
C LEU A 232 -1.59 5.92 20.47
N SER A 233 -1.76 5.05 21.48
CA SER A 233 -2.50 5.38 22.71
C SER A 233 -1.87 6.50 23.52
N TYR A 234 -0.53 6.59 23.53
CA TYR A 234 0.19 7.71 24.13
C TYR A 234 -0.09 9.02 23.39
N LEU A 235 0.00 9.04 22.06
CA LEU A 235 -0.28 10.26 21.29
C LEU A 235 -1.73 10.73 21.43
N LEU A 236 -2.68 9.79 21.46
CA LEU A 236 -4.09 10.10 21.70
C LEU A 236 -4.39 10.58 23.14
N SER A 237 -3.46 10.43 24.08
CA SER A 237 -3.63 11.01 25.43
C SER A 237 -3.43 12.53 25.45
N ASP A 238 -2.71 13.09 24.46
CA ASP A 238 -2.66 14.53 24.27
C ASP A 238 -3.98 15.02 23.68
N LYS A 239 -4.71 15.78 24.49
CA LYS A 239 -6.00 16.39 24.12
C LYS A 239 -5.91 17.28 22.87
N ARG A 240 -4.74 17.81 22.52
CA ARG A 240 -4.56 18.58 21.29
C ARG A 240 -4.57 17.67 20.07
N ILE A 241 -3.88 16.53 20.14
CA ILE A 241 -3.83 15.55 19.04
C ILE A 241 -5.19 14.85 18.91
N ALA A 242 -5.77 14.40 20.01
CA ALA A 242 -7.07 13.70 20.01
C ALA A 242 -8.25 14.54 19.49
N ARG A 243 -8.11 15.88 19.44
CA ARG A 243 -9.11 16.81 18.90
C ARG A 243 -8.83 17.24 17.46
N ALA A 244 -7.75 16.76 16.86
CA ALA A 244 -7.47 17.02 15.46
C ALA A 244 -8.57 16.40 14.57
N ALA A 245 -8.62 16.81 13.30
CA ALA A 245 -9.60 16.27 12.37
C ALA A 245 -9.28 14.80 12.03
N HIS A 246 -7.98 14.49 11.91
CA HIS A 246 -7.45 13.14 11.79
C HIS A 246 -6.22 13.03 12.71
N PRO A 247 -6.43 12.59 13.98
CA PRO A 247 -5.38 12.51 15.00
C PRO A 247 -4.14 11.66 14.65
N ILE A 248 -4.33 10.47 14.09
CA ILE A 248 -3.32 9.40 14.05
C ILE A 248 -3.32 8.61 12.73
N ILE A 249 -3.40 9.31 11.60
CA ILE A 249 -3.14 8.67 10.29
C ILE A 249 -1.74 8.03 10.40
N ASN A 250 -1.60 6.72 10.19
CA ASN A 250 -0.34 6.05 10.45
C ASN A 250 -0.02 4.92 9.48
N ALA A 251 1.27 4.61 9.37
CA ALA A 251 1.78 3.44 8.68
C ALA A 251 3.06 2.96 9.36
N TRP A 252 3.32 1.66 9.34
CA TRP A 252 4.53 1.11 9.94
C TRP A 252 4.99 -0.17 9.25
N ARG A 253 6.28 -0.45 9.38
CA ARG A 253 6.94 -1.67 8.90
C ARG A 253 8.01 -2.09 9.89
N CYS A 254 8.07 -3.37 10.22
CA CYS A 254 9.03 -3.93 11.15
C CYS A 254 9.28 -5.42 10.86
N SER A 255 10.54 -5.76 10.59
CA SER A 255 10.98 -7.15 10.50
C SER A 255 11.20 -7.76 11.88
N VAL A 256 10.57 -8.91 12.15
CA VAL A 256 10.78 -9.70 13.37
C VAL A 256 11.11 -11.13 12.95
N ASP A 257 12.23 -11.68 13.42
CA ASP A 257 12.67 -13.05 13.11
C ASP A 257 12.70 -13.39 11.61
N GLY A 258 13.01 -12.39 10.77
CA GLY A 258 13.07 -12.54 9.31
C GLY A 258 11.73 -12.42 8.60
N VAL A 259 10.63 -12.19 9.32
CA VAL A 259 9.29 -11.92 8.77
C VAL A 259 9.00 -10.43 8.84
N MET A 260 8.68 -9.83 7.69
CA MET A 260 8.25 -8.43 7.62
C MET A 260 6.80 -8.31 8.06
N HIS A 261 6.55 -7.54 9.11
CA HIS A 261 5.21 -7.13 9.52
C HIS A 261 4.98 -5.67 9.12
N GLN A 262 3.80 -5.35 8.60
CA GLN A 262 3.45 -4.01 8.19
C GLN A 262 1.94 -3.81 8.25
N ASP A 263 1.50 -2.59 8.56
CA ASP A 263 0.09 -2.22 8.59
C ASP A 263 -0.06 -0.69 8.46
N ASN A 264 -1.29 -0.21 8.25
CA ASN A 264 -1.61 1.20 8.15
C ASN A 264 -3.07 1.51 8.53
N ASP A 265 -3.31 2.77 8.90
CA ASP A 265 -4.65 3.28 9.24
C ASP A 265 -4.81 4.71 8.70
N ASP A 266 -5.89 4.93 7.97
CA ASP A 266 -6.28 6.22 7.39
C ASP A 266 -6.84 7.20 8.43
N ASP A 267 -7.34 6.72 9.57
CA ASP A 267 -8.00 7.53 10.60
C ASP A 267 -9.09 8.48 10.02
N GLY A 268 -9.89 7.94 9.09
CA GLY A 268 -10.96 8.67 8.39
C GLY A 268 -10.50 9.63 7.29
N GLU A 269 -9.19 9.80 7.07
CA GLU A 269 -8.62 10.47 5.91
C GLU A 269 -8.35 9.44 4.80
N THR A 270 -9.41 9.04 4.10
CA THR A 270 -9.38 7.95 3.11
C THR A 270 -8.15 8.01 2.19
N ALA A 271 -7.46 6.88 2.07
CA ALA A 271 -6.22 6.63 1.32
C ALA A 271 -4.92 7.24 1.88
N ALA A 272 -4.94 7.96 3.01
CA ALA A 272 -3.73 8.58 3.55
C ALA A 272 -2.74 7.60 4.21
N GLY A 273 -3.23 6.64 5.00
CA GLY A 273 -2.47 5.55 5.61
C GLY A 273 -1.82 4.66 4.56
N GLY A 274 -2.59 4.25 3.54
CA GLY A 274 -2.06 3.47 2.42
C GLY A 274 -0.96 4.19 1.65
N ARG A 275 -1.10 5.51 1.39
CA ARG A 275 -0.07 6.35 0.76
C ARG A 275 1.21 6.42 1.60
N MET A 276 1.10 6.51 2.92
CA MET A 276 2.26 6.51 3.81
C MET A 276 2.91 5.13 3.91
N ALA A 277 2.13 4.04 3.90
CA ALA A 277 2.68 2.69 3.85
C ALA A 277 3.49 2.46 2.57
N HIS A 278 2.94 2.89 1.44
CA HIS A 278 3.64 2.87 0.17
C HIS A 278 4.91 3.75 0.20
N LEU A 279 4.87 4.93 0.82
CA LEU A 279 6.04 5.78 1.04
C LEU A 279 7.15 5.05 1.82
N LEU A 280 6.83 4.39 2.94
CA LEU A 280 7.81 3.60 3.70
C LEU A 280 8.40 2.47 2.85
N GLN A 281 7.60 1.91 1.95
CA GLN A 281 8.02 0.83 1.09
C GLN A 281 8.97 1.26 -0.01
N ILE A 282 8.64 2.32 -0.77
CA ILE A 282 9.52 2.83 -1.84
C ILE A 282 10.84 3.39 -1.30
N MET A 283 10.86 3.80 -0.02
CA MET A 283 12.06 4.25 0.67
C MET A 283 12.83 3.10 1.34
N GLU A 284 12.37 1.84 1.16
CA GLU A 284 12.95 0.63 1.74
C GLU A 284 13.17 0.71 3.25
N LEU A 285 12.28 1.40 3.95
CA LEU A 285 12.38 1.59 5.38
C LEU A 285 11.82 0.39 6.15
N ASP A 286 12.50 0.08 7.24
CA ASP A 286 12.17 -0.98 8.18
C ASP A 286 12.38 -0.48 9.62
N HIS A 287 11.73 -1.12 10.58
CA HIS A 287 11.78 -0.78 12.01
C HIS A 287 11.30 0.65 12.29
N VAL A 288 10.22 1.08 11.62
CA VAL A 288 9.72 2.46 11.69
C VAL A 288 8.19 2.50 11.74
N LEU A 289 7.68 3.42 12.55
CA LEU A 289 6.29 3.86 12.59
C LEU A 289 6.27 5.35 12.25
N VAL A 290 5.46 5.73 11.26
CA VAL A 290 5.20 7.13 10.89
C VAL A 290 3.74 7.46 11.16
N ILE A 291 3.50 8.64 11.71
CA ILE A 291 2.19 9.13 12.13
C ILE A 291 2.05 10.57 11.68
N VAL A 292 0.92 10.92 11.06
CA VAL A 292 0.59 12.29 10.69
C VAL A 292 -0.70 12.70 11.37
N THR A 293 -0.66 13.83 12.07
CA THR A 293 -1.85 14.49 12.62
C THR A 293 -2.27 15.61 11.68
N ARG A 294 -3.55 15.62 11.26
CA ARG A 294 -4.14 16.70 10.46
C ARG A 294 -5.12 17.54 11.28
N TYR A 295 -4.87 18.84 11.35
CA TYR A 295 -5.77 19.84 11.90
C TYR A 295 -6.53 20.55 10.78
N PHE A 296 -7.86 20.56 10.85
CA PHE A 296 -8.68 21.23 9.84
C PHE A 296 -8.77 22.75 10.08
N GLY A 297 -8.43 23.52 9.03
CA GLY A 297 -8.41 24.99 9.07
C GLY A 297 -9.72 25.70 8.72
N GLY A 298 -10.79 24.96 8.42
CA GLY A 298 -12.07 25.52 7.94
C GLY A 298 -12.19 25.63 6.41
N ILE A 299 -11.16 25.25 5.66
CA ILE A 299 -11.15 25.30 4.19
C ILE A 299 -10.82 23.90 3.65
N LEU A 300 -11.66 23.40 2.72
CA LEU A 300 -11.41 22.12 2.05
C LEU A 300 -10.19 22.25 1.13
N LEU A 301 -9.24 21.34 1.29
CA LEU A 301 -8.00 21.32 0.52
C LEU A 301 -8.08 20.43 -0.72
N GLY A 302 -9.10 19.58 -0.87
CA GLY A 302 -9.16 18.63 -1.97
C GLY A 302 -7.92 17.73 -1.98
N ALA A 303 -7.37 17.44 -3.15
CA ALA A 303 -6.19 16.59 -3.31
C ALA A 303 -4.92 17.12 -2.62
N ASP A 304 -4.80 18.45 -2.44
CA ASP A 304 -3.61 19.09 -1.85
C ASP A 304 -3.28 18.55 -0.44
N ARG A 305 -4.28 18.12 0.32
CA ARG A 305 -4.06 17.56 1.67
C ARG A 305 -3.18 16.33 1.67
N PHE A 306 -3.27 15.48 0.65
CA PHE A 306 -2.47 14.26 0.56
C PHE A 306 -1.00 14.56 0.28
N LYS A 307 -0.72 15.61 -0.51
CA LYS A 307 0.63 16.12 -0.70
C LYS A 307 1.25 16.54 0.64
N HIS A 308 0.51 17.29 1.46
CA HIS A 308 0.98 17.74 2.77
C HIS A 308 1.16 16.59 3.77
N ILE A 309 0.28 15.59 3.75
CA ILE A 309 0.43 14.38 4.59
C ILE A 309 1.72 13.65 4.25
N ASN A 310 1.95 13.36 2.96
CA ASN A 310 3.17 12.70 2.51
C ASN A 310 4.42 13.53 2.80
N GLN A 311 4.35 14.85 2.63
CA GLN A 311 5.46 15.75 2.93
C GLN A 311 5.77 15.78 4.43
N ALA A 312 4.73 15.82 5.29
CA ALA A 312 4.89 15.79 6.75
C ALA A 312 5.49 14.46 7.21
N ALA A 313 5.02 13.33 6.66
CA ALA A 313 5.59 12.01 6.92
C ALA A 313 7.08 11.96 6.54
N ARG A 314 7.42 12.41 5.32
CA ARG A 314 8.81 12.45 4.84
C ARG A 314 9.70 13.34 5.70
N ALA A 315 9.23 14.52 6.09
CA ALA A 315 9.97 15.43 6.96
C ALA A 315 10.28 14.81 8.33
N ALA A 316 9.35 14.01 8.88
CA ALA A 316 9.57 13.30 10.15
C ALA A 316 10.61 12.18 10.00
N LEU A 317 10.56 11.43 8.90
CA LEU A 317 11.54 10.39 8.58
C LEU A 317 12.95 10.96 8.37
N GLU A 318 13.06 12.07 7.66
CA GLU A 318 14.32 12.78 7.43
C GLU A 318 14.89 13.34 8.73
N ARG A 319 14.07 14.03 9.52
CA ARG A 319 14.48 14.52 10.84
C ARG A 319 14.89 13.40 11.79
N GLY A 320 14.24 12.25 11.66
CA GLY A 320 14.56 11.04 12.42
C GLY A 320 15.74 10.23 11.87
N ARG A 321 16.40 10.70 10.80
CA ARG A 321 17.54 10.02 10.15
C ARG A 321 17.24 8.59 9.73
N PHE A 322 15.97 8.29 9.43
CA PHE A 322 15.57 7.00 8.87
C PHE A 322 16.05 6.86 7.42
N LEU A 323 16.36 7.98 6.76
CA LEU A 323 16.74 8.04 5.35
C LEU A 323 18.25 7.96 5.12
N ASP A 324 19.05 8.06 6.19
CA ASP A 324 20.49 8.00 6.12
C ASP A 324 20.92 6.53 6.00
N ALA A 325 21.27 6.11 4.79
CA ALA A 325 21.79 4.76 4.57
C ALA A 325 23.18 4.62 5.22
N GLU A 326 23.27 3.93 6.36
CA GLU A 326 24.29 2.91 6.71
C GLU A 326 24.26 2.55 8.21
N ASP A 327 23.80 1.33 8.53
CA ASP A 327 24.41 0.47 9.56
C ASP A 327 23.86 -0.96 9.42
N LYS A 328 24.25 -1.64 8.33
CA LYS A 328 24.12 -3.10 8.26
C LYS A 328 25.18 -3.70 9.19
N PRO A 329 24.82 -4.44 10.26
CA PRO A 329 25.81 -5.06 11.12
C PRO A 329 26.62 -6.07 10.31
N LYS A 330 27.92 -5.81 10.15
CA LYS A 330 28.86 -6.74 9.50
C LYS A 330 28.86 -8.05 10.29
N SER A 331 28.35 -9.11 9.70
CA SER A 331 28.53 -10.47 10.20
C SER A 331 30.03 -10.76 10.25
N SER A 332 30.59 -10.86 11.46
CA SER A 332 31.98 -11.21 11.65
C SER A 332 32.17 -12.68 11.29
N THR A 333 32.68 -12.92 10.08
CA THR A 333 33.20 -14.22 9.65
C THR A 333 34.33 -14.62 10.61
N LYS A 334 34.10 -15.65 11.42
CA LYS A 334 35.17 -16.30 12.23
C LYS A 334 36.21 -16.89 11.27
N GLN A 335 37.33 -16.19 11.07
CA GLN A 335 38.51 -16.79 10.46
C GLN A 335 39.18 -17.72 11.46
N ASN A 336 39.11 -19.00 11.15
CA ASN A 336 39.77 -20.09 11.84
C ASN A 336 41.12 -20.34 11.16
N THR A 337 42.23 -19.84 11.72
CA THR A 337 43.58 -20.17 11.24
C THR A 337 44.49 -20.61 12.38
N ARG A 338 44.43 -21.93 12.59
CA ARG A 338 45.51 -22.88 12.91
C ARG A 338 46.83 -22.32 13.47
N ARG A 339 47.07 -22.67 14.74
CA ARG A 339 48.40 -22.87 15.33
C ARG A 339 49.30 -23.73 14.43
N ARG A 340 50.54 -23.31 14.21
CA ARG A 340 51.69 -24.19 14.03
C ARG A 340 52.88 -23.61 14.80
N ASN A 341 53.58 -24.55 15.44
CA ASN A 341 54.68 -24.46 16.40
C ASN A 341 55.85 -23.57 15.97
#